data_AF-A0A9D6KT34-F1
#
_entry.id   AF-A0A9D6KT34-F1
#
_cell.length_a   1.000
_cell.length_b   1.000
_cell.length_c   1.000
_cell.angle_alpha   90.00
_cell.angle_beta   90.00
_cell.angle_gamma   90.00
#
_symmetry.space_group_name_H-M   'P 1'
#
loop_
_entity.id
_entity.type
_entity.pdbx_description
1 polymer ?
#
loop_
_entity_poly.entity_id
_entity_poly.type
_entity_poly.pdbx_seq_one_letter_code
_entity_poly.pdbx_strand_id
1 'polypeptide(L)'
;MAEEQKEPWLNRMALATVILAVCATLSTFKGGSYSTQSVINQALASDQWSFYEAKSTKQHLHELQVEQFTLQAMTLPPGSAVADAYARKIADDRAKIERYAREKKQIEAKARDLESQRDNAKLHGKPFGIAVIFLQVAILLNSIAGLMKNKKIWWAAIPVGLTGLGFFLDGFFNIF
;
A
#
# COMPACT_ATOMS: atom_id res chain seq x y z
N MET A 1 2.07 19.53 -57.64
CA MET A 1 1.90 18.96 -56.29
C MET A 1 1.72 20.14 -55.35
N ALA A 2 0.50 20.42 -54.89
CA ALA A 2 0.27 21.50 -53.96
C ALA A 2 0.90 21.12 -52.62
N GLU A 3 1.88 21.90 -52.17
CA GLU A 3 2.41 21.78 -50.81
C GLU A 3 1.25 22.05 -49.84
N GLU A 4 0.81 21.02 -49.11
CA GLU A 4 -0.06 21.21 -47.95
C GLU A 4 0.66 22.18 -47.00
N GLN A 5 0.21 23.43 -46.95
CA GLN A 5 0.62 24.37 -45.91
C GLN A 5 0.24 23.72 -44.57
N LYS A 6 1.22 23.11 -43.89
CA LYS A 6 1.05 22.57 -42.54
C LYS A 6 0.60 23.71 -41.66
N GLU A 7 -0.69 23.72 -41.30
CA GLU A 7 -1.22 24.78 -40.47
C GLU A 7 -0.40 24.83 -39.16
N PRO A 8 0.14 26.00 -38.76
CA PRO A 8 1.09 26.09 -37.65
C PRO A 8 0.52 25.63 -36.30
N TRP A 9 -0.82 25.56 -36.16
CA TRP A 9 -1.47 25.01 -34.97
C TRP A 9 -1.25 23.49 -34.81
N LEU A 10 -1.10 22.74 -35.91
CA LEU A 10 -0.84 21.29 -35.86
C LEU A 10 0.54 21.01 -35.26
N ASN A 11 1.56 21.83 -35.58
CA ASN A 11 2.88 21.72 -34.98
C ASN A 11 2.85 22.03 -33.47
N ARG A 12 2.08 23.05 -33.05
CA ARG A 12 1.89 23.38 -31.62
C ARG A 12 1.16 22.26 -30.87
N MET A 13 0.14 21.68 -31.48
CA MET A 13 -0.59 20.53 -30.94
C MET A 13 0.34 19.31 -30.78
N ALA A 14 1.14 18.99 -31.80
CA ALA A 14 2.09 17.89 -31.75
C ALA A 14 3.11 18.06 -30.62
N LEU A 15 3.68 19.26 -30.47
CA LEU A 15 4.59 19.59 -29.36
C LEU A 15 3.91 19.42 -28.00
N ALA A 16 2.67 19.91 -27.85
CA ALA A 16 1.90 19.74 -26.62
C ALA A 16 1.66 18.26 -26.29
N THR A 17 1.31 17.43 -27.29
CA THR A 17 1.13 15.98 -27.11
C THR A 17 2.40 15.30 -26.63
N VAL A 18 3.57 15.68 -27.17
CA VAL A 18 4.86 15.13 -26.73
C VAL A 18 5.15 15.46 -25.27
N ILE A 19 4.91 16.71 -24.85
CA ILE A 19 5.08 17.14 -23.46
C ILE A 19 4.14 16.35 -22.54
N LEU A 20 2.86 16.26 -22.89
CA LEU A 20 1.87 15.48 -22.13
C LEU A 20 2.26 14.00 -22.03
N ALA A 21 2.79 13.41 -23.10
CA ALA A 21 3.26 12.03 -23.12
C ALA A 21 4.43 11.81 -22.15
N VAL A 22 5.43 12.70 -22.15
CA VAL A 22 6.56 12.62 -21.21
C VAL A 22 6.06 12.73 -19.76
N CYS A 23 5.18 13.69 -19.46
CA CYS A 23 4.57 13.82 -18.14
C CYS A 23 3.77 12.57 -17.74
N ALA A 24 3.03 11.97 -18.67
CA ALA A 24 2.25 10.76 -18.41
C ALA A 24 3.15 9.56 -18.10
N THR A 25 4.25 9.39 -18.84
CA THR A 25 5.22 8.32 -18.60
C THR A 25 5.90 8.49 -17.23
N LEU A 26 6.32 9.70 -16.88
CA LEU A 26 6.91 10.00 -15.56
C LEU A 26 5.91 9.74 -14.43
N SER A 27 4.66 10.17 -14.59
CA SER A 27 3.59 9.91 -13.62
C SER A 27 3.34 8.41 -13.44
N THR A 28 3.33 7.65 -14.54
CA THR A 28 3.13 6.20 -14.51
C THR A 28 4.26 5.51 -13.76
N PHE A 29 5.51 5.89 -14.01
CA PHE A 29 6.66 5.31 -13.33
C PHE A 29 6.64 5.59 -11.82
N LYS A 30 6.43 6.86 -11.43
CA LYS A 30 6.40 7.26 -10.02
C LYS A 30 5.18 6.70 -9.27
N GLY A 31 3.99 6.77 -9.87
CA GLY A 31 2.77 6.16 -9.33
C GLY A 31 2.88 4.63 -9.21
N GLY A 32 3.50 3.97 -10.19
CA GLY A 32 3.76 2.53 -10.17
C GLY A 32 4.72 2.11 -9.05
N SER A 33 5.75 2.92 -8.77
CA SER A 33 6.66 2.70 -7.64
C SER A 33 5.94 2.76 -6.30
N TYR A 34 5.12 3.80 -6.05
CA TYR A 34 4.34 3.90 -4.82
C TYR A 34 3.29 2.78 -4.67
N SER A 35 2.64 2.41 -5.77
CA SER A 35 1.71 1.28 -5.79
C SER A 35 2.41 -0.02 -5.39
N THR A 36 3.60 -0.28 -5.98
CA THR A 36 4.43 -1.43 -5.62
C THR A 36 4.83 -1.41 -4.16
N GLN A 37 5.30 -0.27 -3.65
CA GLN A 37 5.68 -0.12 -2.24
C GLN A 37 4.51 -0.38 -1.30
N SER A 38 3.31 0.13 -1.62
CA SER A 38 2.08 -0.14 -0.87
C SER A 38 1.77 -1.64 -0.83
N VAL A 39 1.87 -2.33 -1.96
CA VAL A 39 1.61 -3.78 -2.03
C VAL A 39 2.63 -4.56 -1.20
N ILE A 40 3.92 -4.23 -1.29
CA ILE A 40 4.97 -4.87 -0.48
C ILE A 40 4.72 -4.64 1.01
N ASN A 41 4.47 -3.40 1.43
CA ASN A 41 4.21 -3.07 2.83
C ASN A 41 2.94 -3.77 3.35
N GLN A 42 1.90 -3.88 2.52
CA GLN A 42 0.69 -4.64 2.85
C GLN A 42 0.99 -6.14 3.03
N ALA A 43 1.80 -6.73 2.17
CA ALA A 43 2.20 -8.14 2.27
C ALA A 43 3.00 -8.37 3.56
N LEU A 44 4.01 -7.54 3.84
CA LEU A 44 4.80 -7.62 5.07
C LEU A 44 3.94 -7.43 6.32
N ALA A 45 2.98 -6.51 6.32
CA ALA A 45 2.04 -6.34 7.44
C ALA A 45 1.18 -7.59 7.64
N SER A 46 0.69 -8.20 6.54
CA SER A 46 -0.07 -9.45 6.58
C SER A 46 0.75 -10.60 7.17
N ASP A 47 2.03 -10.70 6.81
CA ASP A 47 2.94 -11.69 7.39
C ASP A 47 3.12 -11.47 8.90
N GLN A 48 3.26 -10.22 9.35
CA GLN A 48 3.34 -9.92 10.79
C GLN A 48 2.06 -10.30 11.53
N TRP A 49 0.88 -10.01 10.97
CA TRP A 49 -0.38 -10.46 11.56
C TRP A 49 -0.49 -11.99 11.62
N SER A 50 0.03 -12.69 10.61
CA SER A 50 0.08 -14.15 10.60
C SER A 50 1.02 -14.69 11.69
N PHE A 51 2.18 -14.05 11.91
CA PHE A 51 3.04 -14.37 13.04
C PHE A 51 2.40 -14.08 14.40
N TYR A 52 1.67 -12.96 14.51
CA TYR A 52 0.93 -12.62 15.72
C TYR A 52 -0.11 -13.70 16.05
N GLU A 53 -0.88 -14.14 15.05
CA GLU A 53 -1.88 -15.19 15.21
C GLU A 53 -1.22 -16.51 15.63
N ALA A 54 -0.16 -16.93 14.95
CA ALA A 54 0.59 -18.14 15.31
C ALA A 54 1.13 -18.09 16.76
N LYS A 55 1.61 -16.92 17.21
CA LYS A 55 2.06 -16.72 18.60
C LYS A 55 0.91 -16.72 19.58
N SER A 56 -0.24 -16.15 19.20
CA SER A 56 -1.46 -16.16 20.00
C SER A 56 -1.97 -17.58 20.22
N THR A 57 -1.97 -18.41 19.18
CA THR A 57 -2.34 -19.83 19.30
C THR A 57 -1.38 -20.58 20.22
N LYS A 58 -0.06 -20.37 20.10
CA LYS A 58 0.93 -20.97 21.01
C LYS A 58 0.75 -20.53 22.46
N GLN A 59 0.47 -19.24 22.68
CA GLN A 59 0.16 -18.71 24.01
C GLN A 59 -1.09 -19.41 24.58
N HIS A 60 -2.16 -19.49 23.79
CA HIS A 60 -3.41 -20.12 24.21
C HIS A 60 -3.24 -21.61 24.55
N LEU A 61 -2.42 -22.34 23.79
CA LEU A 61 -2.08 -23.73 24.12
C LEU A 61 -1.40 -23.87 25.49
N HIS A 62 -0.50 -22.95 25.85
CA HIS A 62 0.11 -22.95 27.17
C HIS A 62 -0.87 -22.54 28.28
N GLU A 63 -1.80 -21.63 28.00
CA GLU A 63 -2.88 -21.26 28.94
C GLU A 63 -3.76 -22.47 29.25
N LEU A 64 -4.19 -23.21 28.23
CA LEU A 64 -4.95 -24.45 28.38
C LEU A 64 -4.16 -25.51 29.16
N GLN A 65 -2.85 -25.62 28.91
CA GLN A 65 -1.98 -26.55 29.63
C GLN A 65 -1.85 -26.19 31.12
N VAL A 66 -1.71 -24.90 31.44
CA VAL A 66 -1.71 -24.41 32.82
C VAL A 66 -3.05 -24.72 33.52
N GLU A 67 -4.17 -24.47 32.85
CA GLU A 67 -5.49 -24.77 33.38
C GLU A 67 -5.67 -26.27 33.65
N GLN A 68 -5.28 -27.11 32.69
CA GLN A 68 -5.32 -28.57 32.83
C GLN A 68 -4.47 -29.05 34.01
N PHE A 69 -3.22 -28.58 34.13
CA PHE A 69 -2.35 -28.96 35.25
C PHE A 69 -2.87 -28.45 36.59
N THR A 70 -3.52 -27.27 36.61
CA THR A 70 -4.12 -26.72 37.82
C THR A 70 -5.30 -27.59 38.29
N LEU A 71 -6.19 -27.98 37.37
CA LEU A 71 -7.32 -28.87 37.69
C LEU A 71 -6.85 -30.26 38.13
N GLN A 72 -5.82 -30.81 37.49
CA GLN A 72 -5.23 -32.09 37.89
C GLN A 72 -4.56 -32.00 39.26
N ALA A 73 -3.85 -30.91 39.57
CA ALA A 73 -3.23 -30.73 40.88
C ALA A 73 -4.26 -30.66 42.02
N MET A 74 -5.48 -30.17 41.76
CA MET A 74 -6.56 -30.11 42.75
C MET A 74 -7.11 -31.50 43.14
N THR A 75 -6.94 -32.52 42.30
CA THR A 75 -7.40 -33.89 42.61
C THR A 75 -6.36 -34.74 43.32
N LEU A 76 -5.12 -34.24 43.49
CA LEU A 76 -4.04 -34.95 44.15
C LEU A 76 -4.01 -34.69 45.67
N PRO A 77 -3.55 -35.68 46.47
CA PRO A 77 -3.36 -35.48 47.90
C PRO A 77 -2.28 -34.41 48.20
N PRO A 78 -2.47 -33.56 49.23
CA PRO A 78 -1.51 -32.52 49.62
C PRO A 78 -0.14 -33.12 49.97
N GLY A 79 0.94 -32.53 49.45
CA GLY A 79 2.32 -32.93 49.76
C GLY A 79 2.89 -34.09 48.94
N SER A 80 2.22 -34.51 47.86
CA SER A 80 2.79 -35.50 46.93
C SER A 80 3.86 -34.88 46.03
N ALA A 81 4.95 -35.62 45.77
CA ALA A 81 6.02 -35.17 44.85
C ALA A 81 5.52 -34.85 43.42
N VAL A 82 4.35 -35.41 43.05
CA VAL A 82 3.68 -35.15 41.77
C VAL A 82 3.01 -33.77 41.76
N ALA A 83 2.46 -33.31 42.89
CA ALA A 83 1.91 -31.96 43.02
C ALA A 83 2.99 -30.88 42.85
N ASP A 84 4.18 -31.09 43.43
CA ASP A 84 5.33 -30.19 43.26
C ASP A 84 5.82 -30.15 41.80
N ALA A 85 5.78 -31.28 41.10
CA ALA A 85 6.13 -31.36 39.68
C ALA A 85 5.13 -30.57 38.81
N TYR A 86 3.83 -30.62 39.10
CA TYR A 86 2.81 -29.79 38.43
C TYR A 86 3.03 -28.30 38.72
N ALA A 87 3.31 -27.93 39.96
CA ALA A 87 3.58 -26.53 40.32
C ALA A 87 4.78 -25.95 39.54
N ARG A 88 5.85 -26.72 39.35
CA ARG A 88 7.00 -26.32 38.52
C ARG A 88 6.61 -26.14 37.05
N LYS A 89 5.87 -27.09 36.46
CA LYS A 89 5.40 -26.98 35.06
C LYS A 89 4.49 -25.76 34.85
N ILE A 90 3.59 -25.50 35.80
CA ILE A 90 2.71 -24.33 35.77
C ILE A 90 3.53 -23.03 35.77
N ALA A 91 4.57 -22.94 36.61
CA ALA A 91 5.44 -21.78 36.65
C ALA A 91 6.21 -21.59 35.32
N ASP A 92 6.75 -22.66 34.75
CA ASP A 92 7.45 -22.64 33.47
C ASP A 92 6.54 -22.19 32.32
N ASP A 93 5.32 -22.72 32.24
CA ASP A 93 4.38 -22.36 31.18
C ASP A 93 3.83 -20.93 31.36
N ARG A 94 3.63 -20.45 32.59
CA ARG A 94 3.32 -19.03 32.86
C ARG A 94 4.44 -18.11 32.36
N ALA A 95 5.71 -18.45 32.59
CA ALA A 95 6.83 -17.68 32.07
C ALA A 95 6.86 -17.64 30.52
N LYS A 96 6.49 -18.74 29.85
CA LYS A 96 6.34 -18.78 28.38
C LYS A 96 5.17 -17.91 27.90
N ILE A 97 4.02 -17.95 28.59
CA ILE A 97 2.86 -17.10 28.27
C ILE A 97 3.26 -15.62 28.33
N GLU A 98 3.92 -15.17 29.38
CA GLU A 98 4.40 -13.78 29.48
C GLU A 98 5.38 -13.42 28.37
N ARG A 99 6.30 -14.32 28.03
CA ARG A 99 7.23 -14.12 26.92
C ARG A 99 6.47 -13.94 25.60
N TYR A 100 5.50 -14.81 25.30
CA TYR A 100 4.70 -14.70 24.08
C TYR A 100 3.85 -13.43 24.07
N ALA A 101 3.31 -12.99 25.21
CA ALA A 101 2.59 -11.73 25.31
C ALA A 101 3.48 -10.52 24.97
N ARG A 102 4.75 -10.52 25.42
CA ARG A 102 5.74 -9.49 25.04
C ARG A 102 6.09 -9.54 23.55
N GLU A 103 6.37 -10.73 23.01
CA GLU A 103 6.69 -10.90 21.59
C GLU A 103 5.51 -10.46 20.69
N LYS A 104 4.27 -10.80 21.05
CA LYS A 104 3.06 -10.38 20.33
C LYS A 104 2.92 -8.87 20.25
N LYS A 105 3.16 -8.13 21.34
CA LYS A 105 3.14 -6.65 21.32
C LYS A 105 4.16 -6.06 20.36
N GLN A 106 5.35 -6.65 20.28
CA GLN A 106 6.38 -6.20 19.33
C GLN A 106 5.98 -6.48 17.88
N ILE A 107 5.37 -7.64 17.62
CA ILE A 107 4.88 -8.00 16.28
C ILE A 107 3.74 -7.07 15.87
N GLU A 108 2.79 -6.79 16.77
CA GLU A 108 1.69 -5.86 16.50
C GLU A 108 2.22 -4.46 16.17
N ALA A 109 3.17 -3.95 16.95
CA ALA A 109 3.77 -2.63 16.69
C ALA A 109 4.42 -2.57 15.30
N LYS A 110 5.14 -3.62 14.89
CA LYS A 110 5.73 -3.73 13.55
C LYS A 110 4.67 -3.82 12.45
N ALA A 111 3.60 -4.59 12.67
CA ALA A 111 2.50 -4.71 11.70
C ALA A 111 1.85 -3.34 11.46
N ARG A 112 1.55 -2.59 12.53
CA ARG A 112 0.97 -1.24 12.46
C ARG A 112 1.90 -0.23 11.80
N ASP A 113 3.20 -0.31 12.05
CA ASP A 113 4.19 0.55 11.38
C ASP A 113 4.19 0.29 9.86
N LEU A 114 4.18 -0.97 9.43
CA LEU A 114 4.09 -1.34 8.02
C LEU A 114 2.77 -0.87 7.37
N GLU A 115 1.65 -0.94 8.10
CA GLU A 115 0.37 -0.39 7.64
C GLU A 115 0.42 1.13 7.47
N SER A 116 1.07 1.84 8.39
CA SER A 116 1.29 3.29 8.26
C SER A 116 2.15 3.61 7.02
N GLN A 117 3.22 2.86 6.80
CA GLN A 117 4.07 3.02 5.60
C GLN A 117 3.30 2.71 4.31
N ARG A 118 2.43 1.69 4.31
CA ARG A 118 1.52 1.38 3.20
C ARG A 118 0.60 2.56 2.91
N ASP A 119 -0.05 3.10 3.94
CA ASP A 119 -1.03 4.17 3.77
C ASP A 119 -0.36 5.46 3.29
N ASN A 120 0.83 5.76 3.80
CA ASN A 120 1.65 6.85 3.29
C ASN A 120 1.99 6.66 1.80
N ALA A 121 2.41 5.45 1.38
CA ALA A 121 2.68 5.16 -0.03
C ALA A 121 1.42 5.32 -0.92
N LYS A 122 0.24 4.90 -0.44
CA LYS A 122 -1.03 5.09 -1.17
C LYS A 122 -1.39 6.56 -1.33
N LEU A 123 -1.20 7.37 -0.29
CA LEU A 123 -1.48 8.81 -0.33
C LEU A 123 -0.63 9.50 -1.41
N HIS A 124 0.67 9.21 -1.44
CA HIS A 124 1.57 9.76 -2.47
C HIS A 124 1.33 9.19 -3.87
N GLY A 125 0.86 7.94 -3.99
CA GLY A 125 0.59 7.30 -5.29
C GLY A 125 -0.69 7.76 -5.97
N LYS A 126 -1.73 8.12 -5.21
CA LYS A 126 -3.06 8.51 -5.73
C LYS A 126 -3.04 9.69 -6.72
N PRO A 127 -2.35 10.82 -6.48
CA PRO A 127 -2.35 11.95 -7.43
C PRO A 127 -1.72 11.57 -8.77
N PHE A 128 -0.67 10.73 -8.78
CA PHE A 128 -0.07 10.25 -10.02
C PHE A 128 -1.04 9.41 -10.86
N GLY A 129 -1.84 8.55 -10.22
CA GLY A 129 -2.85 7.77 -10.93
C GLY A 129 -3.89 8.66 -11.62
N ILE A 130 -4.37 9.70 -10.92
CA ILE A 130 -5.32 10.67 -11.47
C ILE A 130 -4.68 11.48 -12.60
N ALA A 131 -3.44 11.93 -12.44
CA ALA A 131 -2.70 12.65 -13.47
C ALA A 131 -2.57 11.84 -14.76
N VAL A 132 -2.20 10.55 -14.67
CA VAL A 132 -2.08 9.67 -15.83
C VAL A 132 -3.39 9.58 -16.61
N ILE A 133 -4.53 9.42 -15.93
CA ILE A 133 -5.85 9.33 -16.58
C ILE A 133 -6.14 10.59 -17.39
N PHE A 134 -6.00 11.77 -16.78
CA PHE A 134 -6.28 13.04 -17.46
C PHE A 134 -5.29 13.32 -18.61
N LEU A 135 -4.00 13.03 -18.41
CA LEU A 135 -2.98 13.20 -19.45
C LEU A 135 -3.24 12.26 -20.65
N GLN A 136 -3.63 11.01 -20.42
CA GLN A 136 -3.97 10.07 -21.49
C GLN A 136 -5.22 10.51 -22.27
N VAL A 137 -6.27 10.99 -21.59
CA VAL A 137 -7.46 11.54 -22.25
C VAL A 137 -7.09 12.77 -23.09
N ALA A 138 -6.24 13.66 -22.59
CA ALA A 138 -5.78 14.83 -23.33
C ALA A 138 -4.98 14.44 -24.60
N ILE A 139 -4.10 13.45 -24.50
CA ILE A 139 -3.35 12.90 -25.65
C ILE A 139 -4.31 12.32 -26.68
N LEU A 140 -5.31 11.54 -26.25
CA LEU A 140 -6.32 10.95 -27.13
C LEU A 140 -7.11 12.03 -27.88
N LEU A 141 -7.56 13.08 -27.17
CA LEU A 141 -8.28 14.20 -27.76
C LEU A 141 -7.41 14.98 -28.77
N ASN A 142 -6.12 15.18 -28.47
CA ASN A 142 -5.18 15.80 -29.42
C ASN A 142 -5.00 14.95 -30.68
N SER A 143 -4.88 13.63 -30.54
CA SER A 143 -4.78 12.71 -31.67
C SER A 143 -6.03 12.77 -32.57
N ILE A 144 -7.22 12.78 -31.97
CA ILE A 144 -8.50 12.91 -32.71
C ILE A 144 -8.60 14.29 -33.39
N ALA A 145 -8.23 15.37 -32.70
CA ALA A 145 -8.25 16.72 -33.26
C ALA A 145 -7.33 16.86 -34.50
N GLY A 146 -6.15 16.23 -34.45
CA GLY A 146 -5.21 16.18 -35.57
C GLY A 146 -5.75 15.39 -36.76
N LEU A 147 -6.31 14.21 -36.51
CA LEU A 147 -6.90 13.36 -37.57
C LEU A 147 -8.10 14.04 -38.25
N MET A 148 -8.98 14.66 -37.47
CA MET A 148 -10.17 15.32 -38.00
C MET A 148 -9.91 16.74 -38.52
N LYS A 149 -8.68 17.25 -38.40
CA LYS A 149 -8.30 18.66 -38.67
C LYS A 149 -9.30 19.66 -38.05
N ASN A 150 -9.87 19.34 -36.89
CA ASN A 150 -10.96 20.12 -36.26
C ASN A 150 -10.48 20.89 -35.03
N LYS A 151 -10.34 22.21 -35.18
CA LYS A 151 -9.87 23.13 -34.12
C LYS A 151 -10.79 23.13 -32.88
N LYS A 152 -12.08 22.81 -32.99
CA LYS A 152 -12.99 22.79 -31.84
C LYS A 152 -12.64 21.68 -30.84
N ILE A 153 -12.23 20.52 -31.34
CA ILE A 153 -11.80 19.38 -30.51
C ILE A 153 -10.48 19.70 -29.82
N TRP A 154 -9.58 20.39 -30.52
CA TRP A 154 -8.31 20.85 -29.95
C TRP A 154 -8.51 21.81 -28.76
N TRP A 155 -9.45 22.75 -28.87
CA TRP A 155 -9.82 23.64 -27.77
C TRP A 155 -10.37 22.90 -26.55
N ALA A 156 -11.08 21.78 -26.75
CA ALA A 156 -11.55 20.94 -25.65
C ALA A 156 -10.43 20.12 -24.98
N ALA A 157 -9.36 19.78 -25.71
CA ALA A 157 -8.22 19.04 -25.19
C ALA A 157 -7.34 19.85 -24.23
N ILE A 158 -7.22 21.17 -24.45
CA ILE A 158 -6.39 22.09 -23.65
C ILE A 158 -6.75 22.08 -22.15
N PRO A 159 -8.02 22.31 -21.72
CA PRO A 159 -8.36 22.32 -20.30
C PRO A 159 -8.15 20.96 -19.63
N VAL A 160 -8.39 19.86 -20.36
CA VAL A 160 -8.16 18.49 -19.86
C VAL A 160 -6.66 18.25 -19.64
N GLY A 161 -5.82 18.64 -20.59
CA GLY A 161 -4.37 18.54 -20.50
C GLY A 161 -3.78 19.39 -19.36
N LEU A 162 -4.27 20.63 -19.20
CA LEU A 162 -3.88 21.51 -18.09
C LEU A 162 -4.28 20.91 -16.73
N THR A 163 -5.46 20.32 -16.63
CA THR A 163 -5.91 19.64 -15.40
C THR A 163 -4.99 18.45 -15.06
N GLY A 164 -4.63 17.63 -16.05
CA GLY A 164 -3.69 16.52 -15.87
C GLY A 164 -2.28 16.99 -15.47
N LEU A 165 -1.80 18.08 -16.07
CA LEU A 165 -0.53 18.73 -15.68
C LEU A 165 -0.58 19.27 -14.25
N GLY A 166 -1.71 19.84 -13.82
CA GLY A 166 -1.93 20.29 -12.44
C GLY A 166 -1.77 19.14 -11.44
N PHE A 167 -2.45 18.01 -11.67
CA PHE A 167 -2.32 16.83 -10.82
C PHE A 167 -0.92 16.21 -10.86
N PHE A 168 -0.23 16.26 -12.00
CA PHE A 168 1.16 15.82 -12.10
C PHE A 168 2.10 16.68 -11.24
N LEU A 169 1.96 18.00 -11.31
CA LEU A 169 2.76 18.94 -10.52
C LEU A 169 2.46 18.79 -9.03
N ASP A 170 1.18 18.62 -8.67
CA ASP A 170 0.75 18.38 -7.30
C ASP A 170 1.41 17.12 -6.71
N GLY A 171 1.34 15.99 -7.42
CA GLY A 171 2.03 14.77 -7.00
C GLY A 171 3.55 14.90 -6.98
N PHE A 172 4.14 15.71 -7.87
CA PHE A 172 5.60 15.89 -7.93
C PHE A 172 6.12 16.74 -6.77
N PHE A 173 5.43 17.84 -6.44
CA PHE A 173 5.86 18.82 -5.44
C PHE A 173 5.20 18.65 -4.06
N ASN A 174 4.23 17.73 -3.89
CA ASN A 174 3.45 17.57 -2.66
C ASN A 174 2.87 18.92 -2.18
N ILE A 175 2.22 19.66 -3.08
CA ILE A 175 1.71 21.01 -2.76
C ILE A 175 0.39 20.94 -1.97
N PHE A 176 -0.36 19.84 -2.05
CA PHE A 176 -1.57 19.57 -1.26
C PHE A 176 -1.54 18.22 -0.52
#